data_AF-A0A5Q0H826-F1
#
_entry.id   AF-A0A5Q0H826-F1
#
_cell.length_a   1.000
_cell.length_b   1.000
_cell.length_c   1.000
_cell.angle_alpha   90.00
_cell.angle_beta   90.00
_cell.angle_gamma   90.00
#
_symmetry.space_group_name_H-M   'P 1'
#
loop_
_entity.id
_entity.type
_entity.pdbx_description
1 polymer ?
#
loop_
_entity_poly.entity_id
_entity_poly.type
_entity_poly.pdbx_seq_one_letter_code
_entity_poly.pdbx_strand_id
1 'polypeptide(L)'
;MHDDRFHIRWRGYDRREVDAELARLRDEVEVLRVDRDAAVATAEDLVRELEDARSELGEYRVLHAGYSKDNAVSGCIRYLMHVARQKADAFESDARERSEQMLRQAEEVARRQAVLLDQTEQETQRRLAEAEQRAREIVAAARAGAAAPGRWEPPDVPGPRIVSGPMQVVPPDAQPLEVVPPDAQPLQVVPPETRPFGIDPLQADSLQADPLQAEPRGQ
;
A
#
# COMPACT_ATOMS: atom_id res chain seq x y z
N MET A 1 2.24 -27.56 23.97
CA MET A 1 2.25 -29.04 24.00
C MET A 1 1.94 -29.47 25.42
N HIS A 2 0.69 -29.88 25.68
CA HIS A 2 0.37 -30.53 26.94
C HIS A 2 1.04 -31.90 26.95
N ASP A 3 1.78 -32.17 28.01
CA ASP A 3 2.55 -33.39 28.19
C ASP A 3 1.60 -34.46 28.77
N ASP A 4 0.87 -35.15 27.89
CA ASP A 4 -0.09 -36.20 28.25
C ASP A 4 0.66 -37.48 28.70
N ARG A 5 1.34 -37.39 29.85
CA ARG A 5 2.01 -38.54 30.47
C ARG A 5 1.03 -39.32 31.34
N PHE A 6 0.60 -40.48 30.86
CA PHE A 6 -0.19 -41.42 31.65
C PHE A 6 0.64 -42.07 32.76
N HIS A 7 0.04 -42.26 33.94
CA HIS A 7 0.67 -43.00 35.03
C HIS A 7 0.79 -44.49 34.70
N ILE A 8 1.99 -45.06 34.86
CA ILE A 8 2.25 -46.49 34.59
C ILE A 8 1.83 -47.30 35.83
N ARG A 9 1.02 -48.36 35.63
CA ARG A 9 0.58 -49.29 36.67
C ARG A 9 0.83 -50.73 36.25
N TRP A 10 1.03 -51.62 37.23
CA TRP A 10 1.16 -53.06 36.97
C TRP A 10 -0.07 -53.59 36.21
N ARG A 11 0.16 -54.35 35.11
CA ARG A 11 -0.85 -54.77 34.11
C ARG A 11 -1.59 -53.62 33.39
N GLY A 12 -0.90 -52.49 33.14
CA GLY A 12 -1.41 -51.42 32.29
C GLY A 12 -1.38 -51.74 30.79
N TYR A 13 -1.97 -50.87 29.98
CA TYR A 13 -1.91 -50.92 28.51
C TYR A 13 -0.48 -50.75 28.00
N ASP A 14 -0.16 -51.33 26.84
CA ASP A 14 1.12 -51.11 26.19
C ASP A 14 1.23 -49.65 25.78
N ARG A 15 2.24 -48.97 26.31
CA ARG A 15 2.48 -47.55 26.03
C ARG A 15 2.64 -47.25 24.55
N ARG A 16 3.29 -48.13 23.78
CA ARG A 16 3.51 -47.91 22.34
C ARG A 16 2.21 -47.97 21.56
N GLU A 17 1.32 -48.88 21.95
CA GLU A 17 -0.01 -49.01 21.36
C GLU A 17 -0.89 -47.81 21.69
N VAL A 18 -0.87 -47.35 22.96
CA VAL A 18 -1.58 -46.13 23.37
C VAL A 18 -1.04 -44.89 22.64
N ASP A 19 0.29 -44.74 22.56
CA ASP A 19 0.91 -43.60 21.87
C ASP A 19 0.56 -43.60 20.37
N ALA A 20 0.48 -44.79 19.73
CA ALA A 20 0.06 -44.93 18.34
C ALA A 20 -1.42 -44.56 18.11
N GLU A 21 -2.33 -45.02 18.97
CA GLU A 21 -3.74 -44.66 18.89
C GLU A 21 -3.99 -43.18 19.21
N LEU A 22 -3.24 -42.59 20.15
CA LEU A 22 -3.31 -41.16 20.41
C LEU A 22 -2.78 -40.33 19.24
N ALA A 23 -1.74 -40.78 18.55
CA ALA A 23 -1.28 -40.15 17.31
C ALA A 23 -2.37 -40.20 16.25
N ARG A 24 -2.97 -41.38 16.02
CA ARG A 24 -4.08 -41.56 15.08
C ARG A 24 -5.28 -40.65 15.40
N LEU A 25 -5.70 -40.59 16.66
CA LEU A 25 -6.82 -39.74 17.10
C LEU A 25 -6.50 -38.26 16.94
N ARG A 26 -5.24 -37.84 17.20
CA ARG A 26 -4.81 -36.45 16.96
C ARG A 26 -4.88 -36.11 15.47
N ASP A 27 -4.43 -37.00 14.60
CA ASP A 27 -4.52 -36.81 13.16
C ASP A 27 -5.99 -36.72 12.70
N GLU A 28 -6.86 -37.59 13.21
CA GLU A 28 -8.30 -37.57 12.92
C GLU A 28 -8.97 -36.28 13.39
N VAL A 29 -8.66 -35.81 14.60
CA VAL A 29 -9.17 -34.52 15.12
C VAL A 29 -8.69 -33.35 14.26
N GLU A 30 -7.46 -33.41 13.75
CA GLU A 30 -6.94 -32.34 12.90
C GLU A 30 -7.65 -32.31 11.54
N VAL A 31 -7.89 -33.48 10.92
CA VAL A 31 -8.70 -33.56 9.69
C VAL A 31 -10.10 -33.00 9.93
N LEU A 32 -10.77 -33.42 11.02
CA LEU A 32 -12.11 -32.92 11.35
C LEU A 32 -12.14 -31.42 11.63
N ARG A 33 -11.05 -30.84 12.15
CA ARG A 33 -10.93 -29.39 12.33
C ARG A 33 -10.85 -28.66 11.01
N VAL A 34 -10.02 -29.16 10.09
CA VAL A 34 -9.91 -28.61 8.74
C VAL A 34 -11.27 -28.67 8.03
N ASP A 35 -11.96 -29.81 8.09
CA ASP A 35 -13.28 -29.98 7.48
C ASP A 35 -14.32 -29.05 8.10
N ARG A 36 -14.31 -28.90 9.43
CA ARG A 36 -15.18 -27.95 10.14
C ARG A 36 -14.89 -26.52 9.68
N ASP A 37 -13.63 -26.12 9.62
CA ASP A 37 -13.26 -24.74 9.28
C ASP A 37 -13.62 -24.43 7.82
N ALA A 38 -13.48 -25.40 6.91
CA ALA A 38 -13.96 -25.29 5.53
C ALA A 38 -15.50 -25.18 5.44
N ALA A 39 -16.23 -25.96 6.25
CA ALA A 39 -17.68 -25.89 6.32
C ALA A 39 -18.17 -24.55 6.89
N VAL A 40 -17.47 -24.01 7.90
CA VAL A 40 -17.76 -22.69 8.47
C VAL A 40 -17.55 -21.59 7.43
N ALA A 41 -16.43 -21.61 6.71
CA ALA A 41 -16.17 -20.63 5.63
C ALA A 41 -17.27 -20.68 4.55
N THR A 42 -17.68 -21.88 4.14
CA THR A 42 -18.78 -22.05 3.17
C THR A 42 -20.10 -21.49 3.72
N ALA A 43 -20.40 -21.70 5.01
CA ALA A 43 -21.59 -21.15 5.63
C ALA A 43 -21.56 -19.62 5.69
N GLU A 44 -20.41 -19.01 5.97
CA GLU A 44 -20.23 -17.56 5.96
C GLU A 44 -20.45 -16.97 4.55
N ASP A 45 -19.96 -17.65 3.51
CA ASP A 45 -20.20 -17.25 2.12
C ASP A 45 -21.68 -17.33 1.75
N LEU A 46 -22.38 -18.41 2.12
CA LEU A 46 -23.82 -18.55 1.90
C LEU A 46 -24.64 -17.51 2.67
N VAL A 47 -24.21 -17.13 3.88
CA VAL A 47 -24.86 -16.05 4.64
C VAL A 47 -24.73 -14.73 3.88
N ARG A 48 -23.54 -14.43 3.34
CA ARG A 48 -23.30 -13.24 2.52
C ARG A 48 -24.19 -13.23 1.28
N GLU A 49 -24.22 -14.32 0.53
CA GLU A 49 -25.11 -14.46 -0.64
C GLU A 49 -26.59 -14.27 -0.28
N LEU A 50 -27.02 -14.78 0.87
CA LEU A 50 -28.40 -14.62 1.34
C LEU A 50 -28.71 -13.17 1.76
N GLU A 51 -27.75 -12.47 2.37
CA GLU A 51 -27.87 -11.05 2.68
C GLU A 51 -27.92 -10.20 1.41
N ASP A 52 -27.14 -10.54 0.40
CA ASP A 52 -27.18 -9.89 -0.92
C ASP A 52 -28.54 -10.11 -1.59
N ALA A 53 -29.02 -11.36 -1.65
CA ALA A 53 -30.33 -11.68 -2.21
C ALA A 53 -31.48 -11.01 -1.43
N ARG A 54 -31.37 -10.91 -0.10
CA ARG A 54 -32.34 -10.18 0.72
C ARG A 54 -32.32 -8.68 0.46
N SER A 55 -31.13 -8.11 0.25
CA SER A 55 -30.97 -6.70 -0.11
C SER A 55 -31.58 -6.42 -1.47
N GLU A 56 -31.32 -7.26 -2.46
CA GLU A 56 -31.92 -7.19 -3.80
C GLU A 56 -33.46 -7.29 -3.72
N LEU A 57 -34.00 -8.24 -2.96
CA LEU A 57 -35.44 -8.32 -2.70
C LEU A 57 -35.97 -7.08 -1.97
N GLY A 58 -35.18 -6.49 -1.07
CA GLY A 58 -35.47 -5.23 -0.41
C GLY A 58 -35.58 -4.07 -1.42
N GLU A 59 -34.64 -3.98 -2.35
CA GLU A 59 -34.65 -3.00 -3.44
C GLU A 59 -35.86 -3.18 -4.36
N TYR A 60 -36.14 -4.41 -4.81
CA TYR A 60 -37.36 -4.71 -5.57
C TYR A 60 -38.62 -4.35 -4.78
N ARG A 61 -38.65 -4.66 -3.48
CA ARG A 61 -39.79 -4.28 -2.64
C ARG A 61 -39.89 -2.77 -2.49
N VAL A 62 -38.81 -2.01 -2.42
CA VAL A 62 -38.88 -0.53 -2.38
C VAL A 62 -39.36 0.02 -3.72
N LEU A 63 -38.89 -0.53 -4.84
CA LEU A 63 -39.37 -0.22 -6.19
C LEU A 63 -40.89 -0.49 -6.29
N HIS A 64 -41.35 -1.60 -5.73
CA HIS A 64 -42.73 -2.06 -5.89
C HIS A 64 -43.72 -1.68 -4.76
N ALA A 65 -43.24 -1.33 -3.56
CA ALA A 65 -44.07 -0.96 -2.40
C ALA A 65 -44.78 0.40 -2.55
N GLY A 66 -44.46 1.15 -3.60
CA GLY A 66 -45.10 2.40 -3.98
C GLY A 66 -46.12 2.30 -5.12
N TYR A 67 -46.39 1.11 -5.70
CA TYR A 67 -47.38 0.96 -6.77
C TYR A 67 -48.82 0.96 -6.23
N SER A 68 -49.19 2.02 -5.52
CA SER A 68 -50.51 2.61 -5.69
C SER A 68 -50.37 3.67 -6.78
N LYS A 69 -51.36 3.80 -7.68
CA LYS A 69 -51.31 4.78 -8.80
C LYS A 69 -50.97 6.21 -8.34
N ASP A 70 -51.15 6.52 -7.06
CA ASP A 70 -50.99 7.87 -6.49
C ASP A 70 -49.62 8.14 -5.81
N ASN A 71 -48.72 7.16 -5.66
CA ASN A 71 -47.44 7.34 -4.92
C ASN A 71 -46.18 6.77 -5.62
N ALA A 72 -46.30 6.41 -6.90
CA ALA A 72 -45.21 5.80 -7.67
C ALA A 72 -43.97 6.72 -7.81
N VAL A 73 -44.20 8.03 -7.98
CA VAL A 73 -43.13 9.02 -8.17
C VAL A 73 -42.30 9.20 -6.90
N SER A 74 -42.93 9.28 -5.72
CA SER A 74 -42.22 9.43 -4.45
C SER A 74 -41.39 8.19 -4.09
N GLY A 75 -41.86 7.00 -4.47
CA GLY A 75 -41.12 5.74 -4.31
C GLY A 75 -39.85 5.71 -5.17
N CYS A 76 -39.98 6.08 -6.45
CA CYS A 76 -38.86 6.19 -7.38
C CYS A 76 -37.80 7.21 -6.91
N ILE A 77 -38.23 8.41 -6.47
CA ILE A 77 -37.30 9.44 -5.97
C ILE A 77 -36.55 8.94 -4.73
N ARG A 78 -37.24 8.28 -3.79
CA ARG A 78 -36.61 7.75 -2.57
C ARG A 78 -35.59 6.65 -2.91
N TYR A 79 -35.89 5.79 -3.87
CA TYR A 79 -34.98 4.77 -4.37
C TYR A 79 -33.74 5.39 -5.03
N LEU A 80 -33.93 6.34 -5.95
CA LEU A 80 -32.81 7.03 -6.61
C LEU A 80 -31.90 7.72 -5.60
N MET A 81 -32.46 8.34 -4.56
CA MET A 81 -31.68 8.94 -3.48
C MET A 81 -30.90 7.90 -2.66
N HIS A 82 -31.50 6.74 -2.40
CA HIS A 82 -30.83 5.66 -1.68
C HIS A 82 -29.67 5.07 -2.49
N VAL A 83 -29.89 4.75 -3.78
CA VAL A 83 -28.86 4.24 -4.69
C VAL A 83 -27.76 5.28 -4.90
N ALA A 84 -28.11 6.55 -5.05
CA ALA A 84 -27.11 7.61 -5.18
C ALA A 84 -26.23 7.71 -3.93
N ARG A 85 -26.82 7.59 -2.73
CA ARG A 85 -26.07 7.59 -1.47
C ARG A 85 -25.16 6.36 -1.35
N GLN A 86 -25.68 5.17 -1.62
CA GLN A 86 -24.88 3.93 -1.57
C GLN A 86 -23.70 3.99 -2.54
N LYS A 87 -23.92 4.50 -3.76
CA LYS A 87 -22.84 4.71 -4.73
C LYS A 87 -21.84 5.76 -4.26
N ALA A 88 -22.29 6.87 -3.68
CA ALA A 88 -21.41 7.89 -3.12
C ALA A 88 -20.54 7.32 -2.00
N ASP A 89 -21.13 6.56 -1.08
CA ASP A 89 -20.41 5.90 0.03
C ASP A 89 -19.35 4.93 -0.51
N ALA A 90 -19.66 4.16 -1.56
CA ALA A 90 -18.70 3.25 -2.22
C ALA A 90 -17.55 4.01 -2.90
N PHE A 91 -17.83 5.14 -3.58
CA PHE A 91 -16.78 5.98 -4.14
C PHE A 91 -15.90 6.60 -3.05
N GLU A 92 -16.48 7.01 -1.92
CA GLU A 92 -15.73 7.52 -0.78
C GLU A 92 -14.82 6.45 -0.17
N SER A 93 -15.30 5.22 0.02
CA SER A 93 -14.48 4.13 0.56
C SER A 93 -13.33 3.78 -0.38
N ASP A 94 -13.60 3.67 -1.68
CA ASP A 94 -12.59 3.42 -2.71
C ASP A 94 -11.52 4.53 -2.72
N ALA A 95 -11.95 5.79 -2.66
CA ALA A 95 -11.04 6.93 -2.67
C ALA A 95 -10.17 6.95 -1.40
N ARG A 96 -10.77 6.68 -0.23
CA ARG A 96 -10.04 6.56 1.05
C ARG A 96 -9.00 5.45 0.96
N GLU A 97 -9.37 4.26 0.53
CA GLU A 97 -8.44 3.13 0.43
C GLU A 97 -7.27 3.45 -0.51
N ARG A 98 -7.55 3.98 -1.71
CA ARG A 98 -6.49 4.38 -2.65
C ARG A 98 -5.58 5.45 -2.06
N SER A 99 -6.14 6.45 -1.37
CA SER A 99 -5.34 7.49 -0.71
C SER A 99 -4.43 6.92 0.38
N GLU A 100 -4.92 5.98 1.19
CA GLU A 100 -4.15 5.33 2.23
C GLU A 100 -3.05 4.45 1.65
N GLN A 101 -3.31 3.77 0.53
CA GLN A 101 -2.30 3.00 -0.20
C GLN A 101 -1.20 3.92 -0.75
N MET A 102 -1.56 5.06 -1.34
CA MET A 102 -0.59 6.04 -1.82
C MET A 102 0.25 6.63 -0.69
N LEU A 103 -0.35 6.95 0.46
CA LEU A 103 0.36 7.42 1.64
C LEU A 103 1.35 6.37 2.17
N ARG A 104 0.93 5.10 2.26
CA ARG A 104 1.80 3.99 2.67
C ARG A 104 3.00 3.84 1.73
N GLN A 105 2.77 3.89 0.42
CA GLN A 105 3.84 3.81 -0.58
C GLN A 105 4.81 5.00 -0.46
N ALA A 106 4.29 6.22 -0.31
CA ALA A 106 5.11 7.42 -0.14
C ALA A 106 5.96 7.35 1.14
N GLU A 107 5.38 6.86 2.23
CA GLU A 107 6.10 6.66 3.49
C GLU A 107 7.22 5.62 3.35
N GLU A 108 6.97 4.49 2.68
CA GLU A 108 8.00 3.49 2.41
C GLU A 108 9.15 4.05 1.56
N VAL A 109 8.84 4.84 0.53
CA VAL A 109 9.86 5.49 -0.31
C VAL A 109 10.67 6.49 0.52
N ALA A 110 10.01 7.32 1.34
CA ALA A 110 10.68 8.26 2.23
C ALA A 110 11.58 7.55 3.24
N ARG A 111 11.13 6.42 3.82
CA ARG A 111 11.94 5.58 4.72
C ARG A 111 13.18 5.03 4.00
N ARG A 112 13.03 4.53 2.77
CA ARG A 112 14.18 4.04 1.98
C ARG A 112 15.18 5.17 1.69
N GLN A 113 14.69 6.35 1.34
CA GLN A 113 15.53 7.52 1.10
C GLN A 113 16.26 7.98 2.36
N ALA A 114 15.60 7.97 3.52
CA ALA A 114 16.23 8.31 4.80
C ALA A 114 17.39 7.37 5.16
N VAL A 115 17.21 6.05 4.93
CA VAL A 115 18.29 5.06 5.14
C VAL A 115 19.48 5.32 4.23
N LEU A 116 19.23 5.65 2.96
CA LEU A 116 20.31 5.98 2.02
C LEU A 116 21.07 7.23 2.43
N LEU A 117 20.36 8.28 2.88
CA LEU A 117 20.99 9.51 3.37
C LEU A 117 21.88 9.25 4.59
N ASP A 118 21.38 8.50 5.58
CA ASP A 118 22.16 8.13 6.77
C ASP A 118 23.43 7.34 6.39
N GLN A 119 23.34 6.41 5.44
CA GLN A 119 24.52 5.70 4.92
C GLN A 119 25.54 6.65 4.28
N THR A 120 25.09 7.61 3.46
CA THR A 120 25.99 8.59 2.84
C THR A 120 26.62 9.53 3.87
N GLU A 121 25.87 9.93 4.90
CA GLU A 121 26.39 10.75 6.01
C GLU A 121 27.46 9.98 6.79
N GLN A 122 27.22 8.71 7.10
CA GLN A 122 28.21 7.87 7.78
C GLN A 122 29.48 7.68 6.94
N GLU A 123 29.35 7.48 5.63
CA GLU A 123 30.52 7.33 4.76
C GLU A 123 31.33 8.63 4.64
N THR A 124 30.65 9.78 4.51
CA THR A 124 31.32 11.08 4.46
C THR A 124 32.03 11.40 5.78
N GLN A 125 31.40 11.13 6.91
CA GLN A 125 32.03 11.27 8.23
C GLN A 125 33.26 10.38 8.38
N ARG A 126 33.18 9.13 7.93
CA ARG A 126 34.33 8.21 7.94
C ARG A 126 35.48 8.74 7.11
N ARG A 127 35.22 9.22 5.90
CA ARG A 127 36.25 9.80 5.02
C ARG A 127 36.87 11.06 5.62
N LEU A 128 36.07 11.91 6.27
CA LEU A 128 36.55 13.09 6.98
C LEU A 128 37.47 12.70 8.15
N ALA A 129 37.10 11.71 8.95
CA ALA A 129 37.92 11.22 10.06
C ALA A 129 39.25 10.63 9.58
N GLU A 130 39.22 9.83 8.50
CA GLU A 130 40.44 9.28 7.88
C GLU A 130 41.35 10.39 7.33
N ALA A 131 40.78 11.42 6.68
CA ALA A 131 41.54 12.56 6.18
C ALA A 131 42.15 13.40 7.32
N GLU A 132 41.40 13.63 8.40
CA GLU A 132 41.89 14.33 9.59
C GLU A 132 43.04 13.57 10.24
N GLN A 133 42.94 12.24 10.35
CA GLN A 133 44.00 11.40 10.87
C GLN A 133 45.27 11.50 10.01
N ARG A 134 45.15 11.42 8.68
CA ARG A 134 46.29 11.61 7.77
C ARG A 134 46.92 13.00 7.91
N ALA A 135 46.12 14.04 8.05
CA ALA A 135 46.62 15.40 8.28
C ALA A 135 47.40 15.50 9.59
N ARG A 136 46.88 14.90 10.68
CA ARG A 136 47.58 14.84 11.98
C ARG A 136 48.91 14.09 11.88
N GLU A 137 48.94 12.98 11.14
CA GLU A 137 50.17 12.21 10.90
C GLU A 137 51.21 13.03 10.14
N ILE A 138 50.81 13.76 9.09
CA ILE A 138 51.70 14.66 8.34
C ILE A 138 52.27 15.76 9.24
N VAL A 139 51.42 16.41 10.04
CA VAL A 139 51.85 17.44 11.00
C VAL A 139 52.80 16.87 12.05
N ALA A 140 52.53 15.68 12.57
CA ALA A 140 53.39 15.00 13.53
C ALA A 140 54.75 14.63 12.91
N ALA A 141 54.77 14.11 11.69
CA ALA A 141 56.00 13.80 10.96
C ALA A 141 56.83 15.06 10.68
N ALA A 142 56.19 16.15 10.26
CA ALA A 142 56.85 17.44 10.07
C ALA A 142 57.45 17.98 11.38
N ARG A 143 56.73 17.86 12.50
CA ARG A 143 57.21 18.26 13.83
C ARG A 143 58.38 17.39 14.32
N ALA A 144 58.36 16.09 14.05
CA ALA A 144 59.45 15.18 14.38
C ALA A 144 60.71 15.45 13.55
N GLY A 145 60.54 15.74 12.24
CA GLY A 145 61.65 16.16 11.37
C GLY A 145 62.27 17.49 11.78
N ALA A 146 61.47 18.43 12.30
CA ALA A 146 61.97 19.70 12.84
C ALA A 146 62.70 19.57 14.19
N ALA A 147 62.51 18.46 14.92
CA ALA A 147 63.18 18.19 16.20
C ALA A 147 64.56 17.50 16.03
N ALA A 148 64.91 17.04 14.83
CA ALA A 148 66.28 16.64 14.52
C ALA A 148 67.14 17.91 14.29
N PRO A 149 68.27 18.10 14.98
CA PRO A 149 69.13 19.26 14.80
C PRO A 149 69.94 19.13 13.50
N GLY A 150 69.25 19.23 12.37
CA GLY A 150 69.83 19.41 11.06
C GLY A 150 69.84 20.90 10.75
N ARG A 151 71.04 21.49 10.69
CA ARG A 151 71.29 22.86 10.22
C ARG A 151 70.52 23.10 8.92
N TRP A 152 69.44 23.86 8.96
CA TRP A 152 68.79 24.39 7.77
C TRP A 152 69.76 25.39 7.14
N GLU A 153 70.22 25.12 5.93
CA GLU A 153 70.95 26.09 5.12
C GLU A 153 70.04 26.49 3.94
N PRO A 154 69.56 27.74 3.90
CA PRO A 154 68.64 28.16 2.86
C PRO A 154 69.42 28.26 1.53
N PRO A 155 68.88 27.75 0.41
CA PRO A 155 69.47 28.06 -0.89
C PRO A 155 69.32 29.55 -1.18
N ASP A 156 70.43 30.17 -1.59
CA ASP A 156 70.51 31.56 -2.05
C ASP A 156 69.75 31.66 -3.38
N VAL A 157 68.48 32.03 -3.29
CA VAL A 157 67.64 32.40 -4.44
C VAL A 157 67.21 33.85 -4.22
N PRO A 158 67.41 34.76 -5.19
CA PRO A 158 66.95 36.14 -5.05
C PRO A 158 65.42 36.13 -4.89
N GLY A 159 64.96 36.50 -3.69
CA GLY A 159 63.58 36.30 -3.29
C GLY A 159 62.58 37.11 -4.11
N PRO A 160 61.43 36.55 -4.49
CA PRO A 160 60.31 37.37 -4.91
C PRO A 160 59.77 38.08 -3.66
N ARG A 161 59.63 39.41 -3.76
CA ARG A 161 58.97 40.23 -2.75
C ARG A 161 57.57 39.68 -2.50
N ILE A 162 57.33 39.13 -1.32
CA ILE A 162 55.98 38.85 -0.85
C ILE A 162 55.35 40.20 -0.53
N VAL A 163 54.56 40.70 -1.48
CA VAL A 163 53.62 41.79 -1.24
C VAL A 163 52.48 41.21 -0.44
N SER A 164 52.32 41.69 0.80
CA SER A 164 51.14 41.46 1.63
C SER A 164 49.92 42.14 1.00
N GLY A 165 49.43 41.59 -0.11
CA GLY A 165 48.08 41.84 -0.62
C GLY A 165 47.12 40.79 -0.04
N PRO A 166 45.80 41.08 0.05
CA PRO A 166 44.84 40.13 0.59
C PRO A 166 44.93 38.81 -0.19
N MET A 167 45.11 37.69 0.52
CA MET A 167 44.97 36.35 -0.06
C MET A 167 43.55 36.23 -0.63
N GLN A 168 43.42 36.26 -1.95
CA GLN A 168 42.24 35.69 -2.58
C GLN A 168 42.29 34.19 -2.36
N VAL A 169 41.45 33.71 -1.45
CA VAL A 169 41.00 32.32 -1.44
C VAL A 169 40.20 32.16 -2.73
N VAL A 170 40.80 31.59 -3.76
CA VAL A 170 40.04 31.07 -4.90
C VAL A 170 39.30 29.85 -4.35
N PRO A 171 37.96 29.89 -4.21
CA PRO A 171 37.23 28.67 -3.87
C PRO A 171 37.57 27.63 -4.95
N PRO A 172 37.80 26.35 -4.59
CA PRO A 172 37.89 25.33 -5.62
C PRO A 172 36.64 25.46 -6.48
N ASP A 173 36.80 25.48 -7.80
CA ASP A 173 35.69 25.43 -8.75
C ASP A 173 34.83 24.22 -8.38
N ALA A 174 33.82 24.45 -7.56
CA ALA A 174 32.71 23.57 -7.38
C ALA A 174 31.97 23.68 -8.71
N GLN A 175 32.42 22.90 -9.69
CA GLN A 175 31.54 22.50 -10.77
C GLN A 175 30.30 21.98 -10.04
N PRO A 176 29.11 22.58 -10.26
CA PRO A 176 27.90 21.99 -9.72
C PRO A 176 27.92 20.55 -10.22
N LEU A 177 28.01 19.60 -9.29
CA LEU A 177 27.67 18.22 -9.58
C LEU A 177 26.23 18.30 -10.03
N GLU A 178 26.03 18.28 -11.34
CA GLU A 178 24.76 18.15 -11.98
C GLU A 178 24.26 16.77 -11.55
N VAL A 179 23.54 16.77 -10.43
CA VAL A 179 22.72 15.64 -10.03
C VAL A 179 21.70 15.54 -11.13
N VAL A 180 21.98 14.70 -12.13
CA VAL A 180 20.98 14.23 -13.07
C VAL A 180 19.91 13.59 -12.20
N PRO A 181 18.72 14.20 -12.04
CA PRO A 181 17.65 13.51 -11.35
C PRO A 181 17.45 12.19 -12.10
N PRO A 182 17.38 11.04 -11.42
CA PRO A 182 17.04 9.80 -12.12
C PRO A 182 15.74 10.07 -12.86
N ASP A 183 15.71 9.75 -14.16
CA ASP A 183 14.59 10.00 -15.07
C ASP A 183 13.26 9.72 -14.38
N ALA A 184 12.70 10.75 -13.77
CA ALA A 184 11.34 10.74 -13.29
C ALA A 184 10.55 10.91 -14.57
N GLN A 185 10.33 9.80 -15.28
CA GLN A 185 9.31 9.74 -16.30
C GLN A 185 8.08 10.35 -15.63
N PRO A 186 7.53 11.46 -16.16
CA PRO A 186 6.26 11.93 -15.65
C PRO A 186 5.33 10.75 -15.80
N LEU A 187 4.81 10.26 -14.67
CA LEU A 187 3.69 9.32 -14.68
C LEU A 187 2.62 10.03 -15.50
N GLN A 188 2.49 9.62 -16.76
CA GLN A 188 1.42 10.10 -17.63
C GLN A 188 0.14 9.66 -16.94
N VAL A 189 -0.48 10.60 -16.25
CA VAL A 189 -1.87 10.49 -15.84
C VAL A 189 -2.63 10.52 -17.16
N VAL A 190 -2.86 9.33 -17.73
CA VAL A 190 -3.81 9.15 -18.82
C VAL A 190 -5.17 9.57 -18.23
N PRO A 191 -5.76 10.68 -18.67
CA PRO A 191 -7.13 11.00 -18.29
C PRO A 191 -7.97 9.81 -18.78
N PRO A 192 -8.84 9.21 -17.94
CA PRO A 192 -9.72 8.17 -18.44
C PRO A 192 -10.52 8.76 -19.60
N GLU A 193 -10.48 8.11 -20.77
CA GLU A 193 -11.40 8.39 -21.86
C GLU A 193 -12.81 8.20 -21.31
N THR A 194 -13.46 9.30 -20.93
CA THR A 194 -14.89 9.34 -20.75
C THR A 194 -15.50 9.17 -22.13
N ARG A 195 -15.71 7.91 -22.53
CA ARG A 195 -16.66 7.63 -23.61
C ARG A 195 -17.99 8.24 -23.16
N PRO A 196 -18.55 9.22 -23.87
CA PRO A 196 -19.93 9.60 -23.63
C PRO A 196 -20.73 8.34 -23.93
N PHE A 197 -21.42 7.79 -22.93
CA PHE A 197 -22.44 6.79 -23.17
C PHE A 197 -23.49 7.48 -24.03
N GLY A 198 -23.44 7.22 -25.34
CA GLY A 198 -24.52 7.55 -26.25
C GLY A 198 -25.74 6.80 -25.76
N ILE A 199 -26.71 7.53 -25.24
CA ILE A 199 -28.04 6.99 -25.02
C ILE A 199 -28.62 6.85 -26.42
N ASP A 200 -28.68 5.62 -26.94
CA ASP A 200 -29.50 5.35 -28.11
C ASP A 200 -30.94 5.69 -27.74
N PRO A 201 -31.61 6.65 -28.43
CA PRO A 201 -33.01 6.89 -28.19
C PRO A 201 -33.75 5.62 -28.60
N LEU A 202 -34.27 4.89 -27.61
CA LEU A 202 -35.19 3.77 -27.83
C LEU A 202 -36.28 4.26 -28.79
N GLN A 203 -36.29 3.72 -30.00
CA GLN A 203 -37.37 3.95 -30.95
C GLN A 203 -38.66 3.50 -30.26
N ALA A 204 -39.58 4.45 -30.10
CA ALA A 204 -40.93 4.15 -29.69
C ALA A 204 -41.59 3.36 -30.82
N ASP A 205 -41.58 2.03 -30.70
CA ASP A 205 -42.48 1.19 -31.48
C ASP A 205 -43.90 1.67 -31.20
N SER A 206 -44.52 2.22 -32.23
CA SER A 206 -45.91 2.65 -32.20
C SER A 206 -46.77 1.40 -32.04
N LEU A 207 -47.09 1.05 -30.80
CA LEU A 207 -48.13 0.06 -30.52
C LEU A 207 -49.46 0.63 -31.01
N GLN A 208 -49.85 0.21 -32.21
CA GLN A 208 -51.19 0.41 -32.75
C GLN A 208 -52.19 -0.18 -31.77
N ALA A 209 -53.03 0.68 -31.20
CA ALA A 209 -54.16 0.28 -30.39
C ALA A 209 -55.21 -0.36 -31.30
N ASP A 210 -55.52 -1.63 -31.08
CA ASP A 210 -56.69 -2.29 -31.67
C ASP A 210 -57.97 -1.62 -31.12
N PRO A 211 -58.92 -1.21 -31.97
CA PRO A 211 -60.16 -0.60 -31.49
C PRO A 211 -61.05 -1.69 -30.89
N LEU A 212 -61.31 -1.59 -29.58
CA LEU A 212 -62.25 -2.43 -28.86
C LEU A 212 -63.67 -2.30 -29.45
N GLN A 213 -64.17 -3.41 -30.00
CA GLN A 213 -65.57 -3.59 -30.39
C GLN A 213 -66.46 -3.49 -29.16
N ALA A 214 -67.35 -2.49 -29.12
CA ALA A 214 -68.39 -2.37 -28.11
C ALA A 214 -69.60 -3.20 -28.55
N GLU A 215 -69.96 -4.25 -27.79
CA GLU A 215 -71.23 -4.94 -28.00
C GLU A 215 -72.41 -4.08 -27.51
N PRO A 216 -73.52 -4.01 -28.27
CA PRO A 216 -74.68 -3.22 -27.89
C PRO A 216 -75.52 -3.98 -26.86
N ARG A 217 -75.84 -3.32 -25.75
CA ARG A 217 -76.78 -3.83 -24.75
C ARG A 217 -78.18 -3.94 -25.36
N GLY A 218 -78.69 -5.17 -25.47
CA GLY A 218 -80.10 -5.45 -25.74
C GLY A 218 -80.97 -5.11 -24.53
N GLN A 219 -82.15 -4.57 -24.83
CA GLN A 219 -83.26 -4.29 -23.89
C GLN A 219 -83.87 -5.57 -23.33
#